data_AF-A0AAU6XEP1-F1
#
_entry.id   AF-A0AAU6XEP1-F1
#
_cell.length_a   1.000
_cell.length_b   1.000
_cell.length_c   1.000
_cell.angle_alpha   90.00
_cell.angle_beta   90.00
_cell.angle_gamma   90.00
#
_symmetry.space_group_name_H-M   'P 1'
#
loop_
_entity.id
_entity.type
_entity.pdbx_description
1 polymer ?
#
loop_
_entity_poly.entity_id
_entity_poly.type
_entity_poly.pdbx_seq_one_letter_code
_entity_poly.pdbx_strand_id
1 'polypeptide(L)'
;MLTRVLRLTRRPWTAVLAAVALVVPVLMAMPASGAAAAACRVDYTVDAWAGGYTAQVKITNLGPAVTDWRLTWTYTGDQQVTSAWNATVTQTGASVVAVDAGWNGALSTGGTAEFGLQGTWRSADPVPEDFALNGLSCGEDGGTPPTTPPPTTPPPTTEPPAAECGDAVICSGFEDQTGSEPSGDWRFTAPDCRGTGTAAVDSAVAHEGNTSLRVDGRAGYCNHAFVTHAADLSAVGPVLYVRMWVRHTTALPVSHVTFVSIPDSAQGGRALRVGGQNGALQWNRESDDATLPAQSPAGVALSSPLPTDGWQCLRFAVDTSAGHLDTWLGDERIPGLHADGVPTQDVDQQWLARGTAPRPTALRLGWESYATGDDTVWFDDVAVGSEPIGC
;
A
#
# COMPACT_ATOMS: atom_id res chain seq x y z
N MET A 1 -22.57 98.33 -26.42
CA MET A 1 -23.14 98.31 -27.79
C MET A 1 -22.92 96.90 -28.31
N LEU A 2 -23.97 96.07 -28.38
CA LEU A 2 -24.68 95.74 -29.62
C LEU A 2 -23.68 95.35 -30.74
N THR A 3 -23.67 94.16 -31.35
CA THR A 3 -24.82 93.46 -31.97
C THR A 3 -24.36 92.09 -32.49
N ARG A 4 -25.29 91.12 -32.49
CA ARG A 4 -25.31 89.85 -33.25
C ARG A 4 -24.68 89.93 -34.65
N VAL A 5 -24.09 88.84 -35.15
CA VAL A 5 -24.46 88.23 -36.46
C VAL A 5 -24.19 86.71 -36.46
N LEU A 6 -25.14 85.96 -37.01
CA LEU A 6 -25.16 84.52 -37.28
C LEU A 6 -24.06 84.06 -38.28
N ARG A 7 -23.72 82.75 -38.29
CA ARG A 7 -24.10 81.81 -39.39
C ARG A 7 -23.47 80.41 -39.28
N LEU A 8 -24.37 79.43 -39.34
CA LEU A 8 -24.39 78.20 -40.13
C LEU A 8 -23.27 77.13 -40.06
N THR A 9 -23.68 75.99 -39.49
CA THR A 9 -23.72 74.62 -40.09
C THR A 9 -22.43 73.87 -40.40
N ARG A 10 -22.25 72.70 -39.79
CA ARG A 10 -22.56 71.34 -40.32
C ARG A 10 -21.82 70.29 -39.45
N ARG A 11 -22.58 69.38 -38.84
CA ARG A 11 -22.10 68.03 -38.41
C ARG A 11 -21.83 67.21 -39.69
N PRO A 12 -20.88 66.25 -39.74
CA PRO A 12 -21.00 65.00 -38.96
C PRO A 12 -19.68 64.30 -38.51
N TRP A 13 -19.82 63.44 -37.47
CA TRP A 13 -19.17 62.12 -37.25
C TRP A 13 -17.62 62.13 -37.06
N THR A 14 -16.97 61.49 -36.08
CA THR A 14 -17.20 60.23 -35.32
C THR A 14 -16.17 60.15 -34.17
N ALA A 15 -16.58 59.49 -33.07
CA ALA A 15 -15.84 58.66 -32.08
C ALA A 15 -14.40 59.06 -31.63
N VAL A 16 -14.08 59.40 -30.37
CA VAL A 16 -14.22 58.76 -29.02
C VAL A 16 -12.90 58.14 -28.52
N LEU A 17 -12.58 58.46 -27.25
CA LEU A 17 -11.64 57.87 -26.27
C LEU A 17 -10.16 58.33 -26.22
N ALA A 18 -9.80 58.99 -25.11
CA ALA A 18 -8.66 58.62 -24.26
C ALA A 18 -8.75 59.41 -22.92
N ALA A 19 -9.10 58.74 -21.82
CA ALA A 19 -8.93 59.28 -20.47
C ALA A 19 -8.14 58.25 -19.65
N VAL A 20 -6.90 58.61 -19.33
CA VAL A 20 -5.93 57.79 -18.60
C VAL A 20 -5.83 58.31 -17.16
N ALA A 21 -6.05 57.37 -16.24
CA ALA A 21 -5.48 57.16 -14.90
C ALA A 21 -5.41 58.31 -13.87
N LEU A 22 -5.98 58.05 -12.68
CA LEU A 22 -5.22 57.77 -11.45
C LEU A 22 -6.17 57.44 -10.30
N VAL A 23 -6.29 56.15 -9.95
CA VAL A 23 -6.85 55.67 -8.68
C VAL A 23 -5.81 54.74 -8.07
N VAL A 24 -5.35 55.09 -6.87
CA VAL A 24 -4.44 54.29 -6.04
C VAL A 24 -5.23 53.10 -5.47
N PRO A 25 -4.81 51.83 -5.66
CA PRO A 25 -5.31 50.75 -4.84
C PRO A 25 -4.37 50.52 -3.65
N VAL A 26 -4.97 50.49 -2.46
CA VAL A 26 -4.42 49.88 -1.26
C VAL A 26 -4.21 48.39 -1.57
N LEU A 27 -2.96 47.93 -1.55
CA LEU A 27 -2.63 46.52 -1.69
C LEU A 27 -2.99 45.84 -0.36
N MET A 28 -4.18 45.25 -0.26
CA MET A 28 -4.41 44.20 0.72
C MET A 28 -3.53 43.01 0.31
N ALA A 29 -2.55 42.67 1.15
CA ALA A 29 -1.86 41.40 1.05
C ALA A 29 -2.90 40.29 1.24
N MET A 30 -3.32 39.67 0.14
CA MET A 30 -4.00 38.38 0.20
C MET A 30 -2.96 37.36 0.68
N PRO A 31 -3.30 36.46 1.62
CA PRO A 31 -2.42 35.34 1.89
C PRO A 31 -2.24 34.58 0.57
N ALA A 32 -1.00 34.33 0.20
CA ALA A 32 -0.70 33.41 -0.89
C ALA A 32 -1.42 32.10 -0.56
N SER A 33 -2.37 31.72 -1.40
CA SER A 33 -2.99 30.40 -1.38
C SER A 33 -1.87 29.38 -1.31
N GLY A 34 -1.84 28.61 -0.21
CA GLY A 34 -0.86 27.55 -0.01
C GLY A 34 -0.84 26.63 -1.22
N ALA A 35 0.34 26.06 -1.50
CA ALA A 35 0.51 24.99 -2.46
C ALA A 35 -0.67 24.01 -2.28
N ALA A 36 -1.47 23.86 -3.34
CA ALA A 36 -2.59 22.94 -3.29
C ALA A 36 -2.00 21.54 -3.13
N ALA A 37 -2.21 20.92 -1.98
CA ALA A 37 -1.85 19.54 -1.79
C ALA A 37 -2.53 18.71 -2.90
N ALA A 38 -1.78 17.81 -3.52
CA ALA A 38 -2.30 16.91 -4.55
C ALA A 38 -3.59 16.24 -4.04
N ALA A 39 -4.68 16.34 -4.80
CA ALA A 39 -5.98 15.86 -4.32
C ALA A 39 -6.06 14.33 -4.30
N CYS A 40 -5.17 13.67 -5.04
CA CYS A 40 -5.18 12.24 -5.24
C CYS A 40 -3.82 11.74 -5.74
N ARG A 41 -3.60 10.44 -5.59
CA ARG A 41 -2.57 9.66 -6.29
C ARG A 41 -3.29 8.62 -7.14
N VAL A 42 -2.75 8.35 -8.33
CA VAL A 42 -3.24 7.28 -9.19
C VAL A 42 -2.08 6.37 -9.55
N ASP A 43 -2.23 5.09 -9.23
CA ASP A 43 -1.32 4.04 -9.69
C ASP A 43 -1.98 3.35 -10.90
N TYR A 44 -1.28 3.36 -12.03
CA TYR A 44 -1.75 2.78 -13.30
C TYR A 44 -0.78 1.67 -13.71
N THR A 45 -1.16 0.43 -13.49
CA THR A 45 -0.34 -0.76 -13.80
C THR A 45 -0.85 -1.40 -15.07
N VAL A 46 0.01 -1.55 -16.08
CA VAL A 46 -0.35 -2.10 -17.39
C VAL A 46 0.30 -3.46 -17.64
N ASP A 47 -0.49 -4.42 -18.12
CA ASP A 47 -0.05 -5.67 -18.74
C ASP A 47 -0.45 -5.64 -20.22
N ALA A 48 0.54 -5.53 -21.11
CA ALA A 48 0.34 -5.28 -22.54
C ALA A 48 0.87 -6.41 -23.41
N TRP A 49 0.16 -6.67 -24.52
CA TRP A 49 0.55 -7.60 -25.58
C TRP A 49 0.38 -6.94 -26.95
N ALA A 50 0.80 -7.63 -28.01
CA ALA A 50 0.67 -7.11 -29.36
C ALA A 50 -0.81 -6.83 -29.70
N GLY A 51 -1.16 -5.54 -29.82
CA GLY A 51 -2.50 -5.10 -30.19
C GLY A 51 -3.50 -4.95 -29.04
N GLY A 52 -3.10 -5.20 -27.79
CA GLY A 52 -4.00 -5.15 -26.64
C GLY A 52 -3.29 -4.92 -25.31
N TYR A 53 -4.08 -4.52 -24.31
CA TYR A 53 -3.59 -4.34 -22.95
C TYR A 53 -4.72 -4.51 -21.94
N THR A 54 -4.33 -4.83 -20.72
CA THR A 54 -5.14 -4.71 -19.52
C THR A 54 -4.44 -3.73 -18.59
N ALA A 55 -5.19 -2.81 -17.97
CA ALA A 55 -4.68 -1.92 -16.95
C ALA A 55 -5.50 -2.02 -15.66
N GLN A 56 -4.80 -2.06 -14.54
CA GLN A 56 -5.36 -1.89 -13.21
C GLN A 56 -5.11 -0.45 -12.77
N VAL A 57 -6.16 0.25 -12.35
CA VAL A 57 -6.12 1.64 -11.93
C VAL A 57 -6.54 1.72 -10.46
N LYS A 58 -5.64 2.24 -9.62
CA LYS A 58 -5.90 2.51 -8.21
C LYS A 58 -5.92 4.00 -7.97
N ILE A 59 -7.02 4.49 -7.42
CA ILE A 59 -7.18 5.87 -6.96
C ILE A 59 -6.94 5.88 -5.46
N THR A 60 -6.09 6.77 -4.98
CA THR A 60 -5.94 7.10 -3.56
C THR A 60 -6.39 8.55 -3.36
N ASN A 61 -7.44 8.77 -2.56
CA ASN A 61 -7.92 10.11 -2.24
C ASN A 61 -7.01 10.75 -1.18
N LEU A 62 -6.29 11.80 -1.53
CA LEU A 62 -5.44 12.54 -0.58
C LEU A 62 -6.11 13.82 -0.08
N GLY A 63 -7.27 14.16 -0.65
CA GLY A 63 -8.10 15.29 -0.24
C GLY A 63 -9.18 14.91 0.77
N PRO A 64 -10.16 15.80 1.01
CA PRO A 64 -11.34 15.51 1.83
C PRO A 64 -12.11 14.29 1.33
N ALA A 65 -12.82 13.62 2.24
CA ALA A 65 -13.66 12.48 1.88
C ALA A 65 -14.68 12.85 0.78
N VAL A 66 -14.85 11.96 -0.20
CA VAL A 66 -15.82 12.06 -1.30
C VAL A 66 -16.80 10.90 -1.24
N THR A 67 -18.04 11.12 -1.67
CA THR A 67 -19.12 10.11 -1.70
C THR A 67 -19.18 9.34 -3.00
N ASP A 68 -18.64 9.94 -4.06
CA ASP A 68 -18.57 9.45 -5.42
C ASP A 68 -17.27 9.97 -6.04
N TRP A 69 -16.72 9.20 -6.97
CA TRP A 69 -15.49 9.59 -7.65
C TRP A 69 -15.65 9.53 -9.16
N ARG A 70 -15.03 10.51 -9.80
CA ARG A 70 -14.84 10.60 -11.23
C ARG A 70 -13.37 10.84 -11.51
N LEU A 71 -12.73 9.87 -12.15
CA LEU A 71 -11.35 9.98 -12.60
C LEU A 71 -11.30 10.31 -14.08
N THR A 72 -10.45 11.25 -14.47
CA THR A 72 -10.21 11.60 -15.87
C THR A 72 -8.73 11.56 -16.21
N TRP A 73 -8.40 11.15 -17.43
CA TRP A 73 -7.05 11.23 -17.99
C TRP A 73 -7.10 11.28 -19.52
N THR A 74 -5.95 11.52 -20.15
CA THR A 74 -5.81 11.54 -21.60
C THR A 74 -4.77 10.52 -22.04
N TYR A 75 -5.12 9.64 -22.98
CA TYR A 75 -4.12 8.80 -23.64
C TYR A 75 -3.25 9.64 -24.58
N THR A 76 -1.93 9.50 -24.46
CA THR A 76 -0.95 10.16 -25.34
C THR A 76 -0.55 9.30 -26.53
N GLY A 77 -0.92 8.02 -26.54
CA GLY A 77 -0.77 7.09 -27.65
C GLY A 77 -2.08 6.88 -28.44
N ASP A 78 -2.21 5.70 -29.04
CA ASP A 78 -3.40 5.31 -29.84
C ASP A 78 -4.31 4.31 -29.11
N GLN A 79 -4.26 4.29 -27.78
CA GLN A 79 -5.05 3.39 -26.97
C GLN A 79 -6.56 3.62 -27.10
N GLN A 80 -7.33 2.54 -27.11
CA GLN A 80 -8.79 2.53 -27.11
C GLN A 80 -9.30 1.51 -26.08
N VAL A 81 -10.06 1.96 -25.10
CA VAL A 81 -10.72 1.11 -24.09
C VAL A 81 -11.84 0.31 -24.75
N THR A 82 -11.88 -1.00 -24.52
CA THR A 82 -12.89 -1.93 -25.04
C THR A 82 -13.84 -2.44 -23.96
N SER A 83 -13.36 -2.62 -22.73
CA SER A 83 -14.17 -3.05 -21.58
C SER A 83 -13.54 -2.57 -20.28
N ALA A 84 -14.34 -2.54 -19.21
CA ALA A 84 -13.90 -2.21 -17.87
C ALA A 84 -14.72 -2.96 -16.83
N TRP A 85 -14.17 -3.11 -15.62
CA TRP A 85 -14.85 -3.68 -14.46
C TRP A 85 -14.60 -2.79 -13.24
N ASN A 86 -15.52 -2.85 -12.26
CA ASN A 86 -15.51 -2.02 -11.05
C ASN A 86 -15.50 -0.50 -11.32
N ALA A 87 -15.77 -0.07 -12.56
CA ALA A 87 -16.00 1.30 -12.96
C ALA A 87 -16.83 1.35 -14.25
N THR A 88 -17.54 2.44 -14.48
CA THR A 88 -18.08 2.76 -15.80
C THR A 88 -17.10 3.68 -16.52
N VAL A 89 -16.50 3.18 -17.60
CA VAL A 89 -15.48 3.92 -18.36
C VAL A 89 -16.04 4.34 -19.72
N THR A 90 -15.84 5.61 -20.07
CA THR A 90 -16.18 6.16 -21.39
C THR A 90 -14.96 6.86 -21.98
N GLN A 91 -14.75 6.69 -23.29
CA GLN A 91 -13.67 7.34 -24.03
C GLN A 91 -14.24 8.11 -25.21
N THR A 92 -13.79 9.35 -25.40
CA THR A 92 -14.07 10.17 -26.58
C THR A 92 -12.76 10.70 -27.15
N GLY A 93 -12.36 10.19 -28.32
CA GLY A 93 -11.02 10.46 -28.84
C GLY A 93 -9.95 9.90 -27.88
N ALA A 94 -9.06 10.76 -27.41
CA ALA A 94 -8.02 10.40 -26.45
C ALA A 94 -8.45 10.56 -24.98
N SER A 95 -9.52 11.30 -24.70
CA SER A 95 -9.96 11.61 -23.33
C SER A 95 -10.80 10.47 -22.76
N VAL A 96 -10.45 10.04 -21.55
CA VAL A 96 -11.13 8.97 -20.81
C VAL A 96 -11.73 9.50 -19.53
N VAL A 97 -12.93 9.03 -19.22
CA VAL A 97 -13.64 9.29 -17.97
C VAL A 97 -14.05 7.96 -17.36
N ALA A 98 -13.58 7.68 -16.15
CA ALA A 98 -14.04 6.59 -15.31
C ALA A 98 -14.88 7.16 -14.16
N VAL A 99 -16.03 6.55 -13.89
CA VAL A 99 -16.84 6.83 -12.70
C VAL A 99 -17.04 5.53 -11.92
N ASP A 100 -17.29 5.67 -10.62
CA ASP A 100 -17.51 4.55 -9.72
C ASP A 100 -18.63 3.59 -10.18
N ALA A 101 -18.58 2.35 -9.69
CA ALA A 101 -19.55 1.29 -9.98
C ALA A 101 -20.78 1.32 -9.06
N GLY A 102 -20.99 2.41 -8.32
CA GLY A 102 -22.09 2.61 -7.37
C GLY A 102 -21.83 2.04 -5.96
N TRP A 103 -20.95 1.05 -5.84
CA TRP A 103 -20.59 0.44 -4.55
C TRP A 103 -19.21 0.85 -4.02
N ASN A 104 -18.33 1.36 -4.89
CA ASN A 104 -16.98 1.81 -4.56
C ASN A 104 -16.80 3.34 -4.67
N GLY A 105 -17.89 4.11 -4.69
CA GLY A 105 -17.84 5.58 -4.87
C GLY A 105 -17.30 6.35 -3.66
N ALA A 106 -17.54 5.84 -2.44
CA ALA A 106 -17.13 6.53 -1.22
C ALA A 106 -15.63 6.33 -0.97
N LEU A 107 -14.87 7.43 -0.95
CA LEU A 107 -13.46 7.46 -0.60
C LEU A 107 -13.23 8.43 0.55
N SER A 108 -12.90 7.93 1.73
CA SER A 108 -12.36 8.76 2.81
C SER A 108 -11.04 9.41 2.41
N THR A 109 -10.55 10.38 3.18
CA THR A 109 -9.15 10.79 3.08
C THR A 109 -8.26 9.58 3.36
N GLY A 110 -7.28 9.33 2.50
CA GLY A 110 -6.45 8.12 2.46
C GLY A 110 -7.14 6.89 1.85
N GLY A 111 -8.45 6.94 1.61
CA GLY A 111 -9.22 5.82 1.07
C GLY A 111 -8.91 5.57 -0.41
N THR A 112 -9.10 4.31 -0.84
CA THR A 112 -8.75 3.88 -2.19
C THR A 112 -9.92 3.23 -2.94
N ALA A 113 -9.98 3.44 -4.25
CA ALA A 113 -10.83 2.67 -5.16
C ALA A 113 -9.99 2.05 -6.27
N GLU A 114 -10.29 0.81 -6.62
CA GLU A 114 -9.61 0.09 -7.69
C GLU A 114 -10.60 -0.36 -8.76
N PHE A 115 -10.20 -0.18 -10.01
CA PHE A 115 -10.92 -0.67 -11.16
C PHE A 115 -9.94 -1.11 -12.23
N GLY A 116 -10.42 -1.88 -13.20
CA GLY A 116 -9.60 -2.31 -14.32
C GLY A 116 -10.27 -2.03 -15.64
N LEU A 117 -9.44 -1.95 -16.67
CA LEU A 117 -9.86 -1.74 -18.05
C LEU A 117 -9.03 -2.60 -19.00
N GLN A 118 -9.66 -3.04 -20.07
CA GLN A 118 -9.01 -3.68 -21.19
C GLN A 118 -9.15 -2.79 -22.41
N GLY A 119 -8.12 -2.73 -23.24
CA GLY A 119 -8.15 -1.98 -24.47
C GLY A 119 -7.23 -2.51 -25.55
N THR A 120 -7.14 -1.74 -26.63
CA THR A 120 -6.30 -1.98 -27.79
C THR A 120 -5.37 -0.81 -28.03
N TRP A 121 -4.20 -1.06 -28.62
CA TRP A 121 -3.24 -0.06 -29.09
C TRP A 121 -2.64 -0.56 -30.41
N ARG A 122 -2.00 0.29 -31.22
CA ARG A 122 -1.34 -0.17 -32.46
C ARG A 122 0.11 0.25 -32.54
N SER A 123 0.41 1.47 -32.12
CA SER A 123 1.71 2.10 -32.33
C SER A 123 2.42 2.39 -31.02
N ALA A 124 1.68 2.87 -30.00
CA ALA A 124 2.26 3.25 -28.72
C ALA A 124 1.25 3.06 -27.57
N ASP A 125 1.74 2.50 -26.47
CA ASP A 125 0.98 2.34 -25.22
C ASP A 125 1.67 3.01 -24.02
N PRO A 126 1.86 4.35 -24.04
CA PRO A 126 2.43 5.07 -22.89
C PRO A 126 1.43 5.14 -21.73
N VAL A 127 1.95 5.05 -20.50
CA VAL A 127 1.17 5.26 -19.28
C VAL A 127 0.73 6.73 -19.20
N PRO A 128 -0.56 7.04 -18.94
CA PRO A 128 -1.02 8.40 -18.73
C PRO A 128 -0.42 9.02 -17.46
N GLU A 129 -0.24 10.34 -17.44
CA GLU A 129 0.32 11.07 -16.29
C GLU A 129 -0.63 12.18 -15.78
N ASP A 130 -1.66 12.54 -16.55
CA ASP A 130 -2.53 13.71 -16.33
C ASP A 130 -3.84 13.39 -15.59
N PHE A 131 -3.77 12.48 -14.62
CA PHE A 131 -4.97 12.08 -13.87
C PHE A 131 -5.58 13.23 -13.06
N ALA A 132 -6.91 13.29 -12.99
CA ALA A 132 -7.62 14.18 -12.10
C ALA A 132 -8.83 13.49 -11.44
N LEU A 133 -8.96 13.62 -10.12
CA LEU A 133 -10.07 13.13 -9.32
C LEU A 133 -11.05 14.28 -9.07
N ASN A 134 -12.30 14.13 -9.52
CA ASN A 134 -13.36 15.14 -9.39
C ASN A 134 -12.94 16.54 -9.91
N GLY A 135 -12.06 16.56 -10.91
CA GLY A 135 -11.52 17.79 -11.52
C GLY A 135 -10.29 18.38 -10.82
N LEU A 136 -9.77 17.74 -9.77
CA LEU A 136 -8.52 18.11 -9.10
C LEU A 136 -7.39 17.19 -9.56
N SER A 137 -6.27 17.75 -9.99
CA SER A 137 -5.12 16.98 -10.48
C SER A 137 -4.55 16.04 -9.42
N CYS A 138 -4.24 14.82 -9.85
CA CYS A 138 -3.47 13.84 -9.09
C CYS A 138 -1.98 13.98 -9.44
N GLY A 139 -1.09 13.93 -8.46
CA GLY A 139 0.36 14.10 -8.68
C GLY A 139 0.95 15.41 -8.14
N GLU A 140 2.28 15.42 -8.03
CA GLU A 140 3.09 16.31 -7.18
C GLU A 140 3.10 17.80 -7.58
N ASP A 141 2.36 18.64 -6.84
CA ASP A 141 2.79 20.02 -6.58
C ASP A 141 3.68 20.03 -5.32
N GLY A 142 4.96 19.72 -5.54
CA GLY A 142 5.96 19.57 -4.48
C GLY A 142 7.41 19.69 -4.95
N GLY A 143 7.72 20.66 -5.83
CA GLY A 143 9.05 21.29 -5.97
C GLY A 143 10.27 20.41 -6.28
N THR A 144 10.78 20.52 -7.50
CA THR A 144 12.13 20.07 -7.88
C THR A 144 13.21 20.71 -6.98
N PRO A 145 14.15 19.94 -6.40
CA PRO A 145 15.34 20.50 -5.75
C PRO A 145 16.24 21.22 -6.77
N PRO A 146 16.83 22.38 -6.43
CA PRO A 146 17.80 23.04 -7.31
C PRO A 146 19.10 22.23 -7.36
N THR A 147 19.61 22.01 -8.56
CA THR A 147 20.95 21.48 -8.81
C THR A 147 22.01 22.50 -8.39
N THR A 148 22.58 22.32 -7.19
CA THR A 148 23.83 22.96 -6.78
C THR A 148 24.63 21.94 -5.96
N PRO A 149 25.95 21.78 -6.20
CA PRO A 149 26.75 20.74 -5.54
C PRO A 149 26.80 20.93 -4.01
N PRO A 150 26.92 19.84 -3.23
CA PRO A 150 26.62 19.85 -1.80
C PRO A 150 27.63 20.70 -0.99
N PRO A 151 27.20 21.48 0.00
CA PRO A 151 28.07 22.00 1.03
C PRO A 151 28.52 20.88 1.98
N THR A 152 29.80 20.87 2.33
CA THR A 152 30.44 19.91 3.24
C THR A 152 30.14 20.20 4.72
N THR A 153 28.87 20.22 5.13
CA THR A 153 28.52 20.33 6.55
C THR A 153 27.69 19.12 6.97
N PRO A 154 28.11 18.36 8.00
CA PRO A 154 27.39 17.17 8.43
C PRO A 154 25.97 17.53 8.90
N PRO A 155 24.95 16.71 8.57
CA PRO A 155 23.57 16.99 8.96
C PRO A 155 23.42 16.95 10.49
N PRO A 156 22.52 17.78 11.06
CA PRO A 156 22.21 17.73 12.48
C PRO A 156 21.52 16.40 12.82
N THR A 157 22.01 15.76 13.89
CA THR A 157 21.43 14.59 14.53
C THR A 157 20.08 14.98 15.16
N THR A 158 19.00 14.82 14.40
CA THR A 158 17.67 14.70 14.99
C THR A 158 17.33 13.23 14.94
N GLU A 159 17.08 12.64 16.10
CA GLU A 159 16.68 11.24 16.26
C GLU A 159 15.47 10.95 15.36
N PRO A 160 15.50 9.87 14.55
CA PRO A 160 14.33 9.44 13.77
C PRO A 160 13.10 9.27 14.68
N PRO A 161 11.88 9.48 14.18
CA PRO A 161 10.68 9.18 14.96
C PRO A 161 10.74 7.73 15.44
N ALA A 162 10.54 7.50 16.74
CA ALA A 162 10.39 6.15 17.25
C ALA A 162 9.10 5.54 16.68
N ALA A 163 9.13 4.26 16.31
CA ALA A 163 7.95 3.55 15.86
C ALA A 163 6.81 3.72 16.87
N GLU A 164 5.62 4.13 16.40
CA GLU A 164 4.44 4.31 17.25
C GLU A 164 3.87 2.95 17.65
N CYS A 165 4.37 2.35 18.74
CA CYS A 165 3.93 1.03 19.21
C CYS A 165 3.35 0.99 20.64
N GLY A 166 3.32 2.11 21.36
CA GLY A 166 2.87 2.12 22.76
C GLY A 166 3.68 1.17 23.66
N ASP A 167 2.99 0.39 24.50
CA ASP A 167 3.60 -0.57 25.43
C ASP A 167 3.84 -1.97 24.80
N ALA A 168 4.01 -2.03 23.48
CA ALA A 168 4.26 -3.29 22.77
C ALA A 168 5.55 -3.99 23.26
N VAL A 169 5.49 -5.31 23.42
CA VAL A 169 6.61 -6.16 23.84
C VAL A 169 7.68 -6.25 22.75
N ILE A 170 7.28 -6.09 21.49
CA ILE A 170 8.19 -5.82 20.37
C ILE A 170 7.78 -4.47 19.80
N CYS A 171 8.73 -3.56 19.62
CA CYS A 171 8.56 -2.32 18.86
C CYS A 171 9.87 -2.02 18.14
N SER A 172 9.90 -2.23 16.83
CA SER A 172 11.13 -2.19 16.04
C SER A 172 10.87 -1.64 14.64
N GLY A 173 11.26 -0.40 14.41
CA GLY A 173 11.47 0.16 13.06
C GLY A 173 12.89 -0.05 12.53
N PHE A 174 13.68 -0.94 13.16
CA PHE A 174 15.06 -1.27 12.77
C PHE A 174 16.09 -0.12 12.77
N GLU A 175 15.71 1.10 13.16
CA GLU A 175 16.60 2.28 13.24
C GLU A 175 17.77 2.15 14.23
N ASP A 176 17.73 1.15 15.11
CA ASP A 176 18.83 0.80 16.00
C ASP A 176 19.93 -0.04 15.31
N GLN A 177 19.67 -0.52 14.09
CA GLN A 177 20.59 -1.36 13.34
C GLN A 177 21.68 -0.54 12.65
N THR A 178 22.93 -0.67 13.12
CA THR A 178 24.08 0.08 12.56
C THR A 178 24.92 -0.71 11.56
N GLY A 179 24.70 -2.03 11.46
CA GLY A 179 25.45 -2.95 10.60
C GLY A 179 24.59 -3.47 9.45
N SER A 180 25.20 -4.21 8.52
CA SER A 180 24.50 -4.85 7.41
C SER A 180 23.79 -6.16 7.79
N GLU A 181 24.06 -6.70 8.98
CA GLU A 181 23.44 -7.93 9.50
C GLU A 181 22.53 -7.58 10.68
N PRO A 182 21.37 -8.25 10.84
CA PRO A 182 20.50 -8.06 12.00
C PRO A 182 21.23 -8.38 13.32
N SER A 183 21.05 -7.52 14.32
CA SER A 183 21.76 -7.58 15.60
C SER A 183 20.88 -7.15 16.77
N GLY A 184 21.41 -7.25 17.99
CA GLY A 184 20.66 -6.94 19.21
C GLY A 184 19.59 -7.99 19.50
N ASP A 185 18.34 -7.55 19.63
CA ASP A 185 17.20 -8.44 19.87
C ASP A 185 16.79 -9.23 18.62
N TRP A 186 17.28 -8.85 17.44
CA TRP A 186 17.08 -9.57 16.21
C TRP A 186 18.28 -10.47 15.89
N ARG A 187 18.00 -11.73 15.51
CA ARG A 187 19.02 -12.68 15.09
C ARG A 187 18.57 -13.51 13.90
N PHE A 188 19.48 -13.73 12.95
CA PHE A 188 19.25 -14.68 11.87
C PHE A 188 18.97 -16.09 12.42
N THR A 189 18.04 -16.81 11.80
CA THR A 189 17.74 -18.20 12.09
C THR A 189 17.31 -18.94 10.83
N ALA A 190 17.74 -20.19 10.72
CA ALA A 190 17.33 -21.14 9.69
C ALA A 190 17.18 -22.51 10.36
N PRO A 191 15.99 -22.84 10.91
CA PRO A 191 15.73 -24.12 11.54
C PRO A 191 16.09 -25.31 10.65
N ASP A 192 16.60 -26.39 11.23
CA ASP A 192 16.91 -27.67 10.58
C ASP A 192 18.07 -27.67 9.55
N CYS A 193 18.08 -26.78 8.57
CA CYS A 193 19.14 -26.66 7.58
C CYS A 193 19.28 -25.24 7.03
N ARG A 194 20.47 -24.93 6.48
CA ARG A 194 20.80 -23.62 5.90
C ARG A 194 21.35 -23.76 4.49
N GLY A 195 20.86 -22.91 3.60
CA GLY A 195 21.20 -22.84 2.19
C GLY A 195 21.55 -21.41 1.79
N THR A 196 20.98 -20.94 0.68
CA THR A 196 21.38 -19.67 0.05
C THR A 196 20.51 -18.46 0.38
N GLY A 197 19.42 -18.61 1.13
CA GLY A 197 18.63 -17.47 1.60
C GLY A 197 19.43 -16.59 2.56
N THR A 198 19.21 -15.28 2.49
CA THR A 198 19.95 -14.28 3.28
C THR A 198 19.02 -13.30 3.96
N ALA A 199 19.47 -12.72 5.07
CA ALA A 199 18.83 -11.58 5.71
C ALA A 199 19.87 -10.49 5.95
N ALA A 200 19.47 -9.24 5.74
CA ALA A 200 20.32 -8.07 5.87
C ALA A 200 19.51 -6.89 6.39
N VAL A 201 20.20 -5.93 6.99
CA VAL A 201 19.64 -4.60 7.26
C VAL A 201 19.82 -3.79 5.97
N ASP A 202 18.72 -3.27 5.44
CA ASP A 202 18.70 -2.49 4.21
C ASP A 202 18.49 -1.02 4.54
N SER A 203 19.35 -0.15 4.01
CA SER A 203 19.27 1.31 4.19
C SER A 203 18.80 2.06 2.94
N ALA A 204 18.47 1.32 1.88
CA ALA A 204 17.95 1.88 0.63
C ALA A 204 16.43 1.76 0.53
N VAL A 205 15.83 0.84 1.28
CA VAL A 205 14.39 0.56 1.28
C VAL A 205 13.95 0.51 2.75
N ALA A 206 13.13 1.47 3.16
CA ALA A 206 12.51 1.55 4.48
C ALA A 206 11.08 2.06 4.33
N HIS A 207 10.20 1.75 5.30
CA HIS A 207 8.86 2.30 5.37
C HIS A 207 8.91 3.67 6.04
N GLU A 208 9.26 3.68 7.32
CA GLU A 208 9.63 4.87 8.08
C GLU A 208 11.14 4.87 8.34
N GLY A 209 11.71 6.04 8.65
CA GLY A 209 13.14 6.12 8.94
C GLY A 209 14.04 5.81 7.73
N ASN A 210 15.15 5.13 7.99
CA ASN A 210 16.20 4.86 7.00
C ASN A 210 16.55 3.38 6.86
N THR A 211 16.04 2.51 7.72
CA THR A 211 16.46 1.11 7.77
C THR A 211 15.28 0.16 7.88
N SER A 212 15.36 -0.97 7.19
CA SER A 212 14.42 -2.07 7.37
C SER A 212 15.12 -3.41 7.35
N LEU A 213 14.41 -4.47 7.73
CA LEU A 213 14.88 -5.83 7.56
C LEU A 213 14.59 -6.31 6.14
N ARG A 214 15.62 -6.63 5.37
CA ARG A 214 15.51 -7.32 4.08
C ARG A 214 15.80 -8.80 4.20
N VAL A 215 15.01 -9.63 3.53
CA VAL A 215 15.25 -11.07 3.37
C VAL A 215 15.17 -11.43 1.89
N ASP A 216 16.26 -11.98 1.36
CA ASP A 216 16.31 -12.55 0.01
C ASP A 216 16.01 -14.05 0.12
N GLY A 217 14.73 -14.39 -0.06
CA GLY A 217 14.20 -15.74 -0.07
C GLY A 217 14.54 -16.51 -1.34
N ARG A 218 14.83 -17.80 -1.18
CA ARG A 218 15.12 -18.70 -2.30
C ARG A 218 14.27 -19.96 -2.19
N ALA A 219 13.85 -20.49 -3.34
CA ALA A 219 13.10 -21.72 -3.44
C ALA A 219 13.92 -22.92 -2.94
N GLY A 220 13.22 -23.90 -2.36
CA GLY A 220 13.80 -25.09 -1.77
C GLY A 220 14.00 -24.93 -0.27
N TYR A 221 13.47 -25.90 0.50
CA TYR A 221 13.29 -25.78 1.94
C TYR A 221 14.53 -25.27 2.68
N CYS A 222 15.71 -25.87 2.46
CA CYS A 222 16.92 -25.45 3.18
C CYS A 222 17.41 -24.03 2.86
N ASN A 223 16.90 -23.39 1.81
CA ASN A 223 17.23 -22.02 1.49
C ASN A 223 16.33 -21.00 2.23
N HIS A 224 15.48 -21.45 3.16
CA HIS A 224 14.73 -20.52 4.00
C HIS A 224 15.68 -19.64 4.83
N ALA A 225 15.23 -18.43 5.08
CA ALA A 225 15.95 -17.44 5.86
C ALA A 225 14.93 -16.69 6.71
N PHE A 226 15.16 -16.66 8.03
CA PHE A 226 14.35 -15.88 8.94
C PHE A 226 15.22 -15.05 9.86
N VAL A 227 14.63 -14.02 10.44
CA VAL A 227 15.16 -13.28 11.58
C VAL A 227 14.15 -13.38 12.71
N THR A 228 14.60 -13.86 13.86
CA THR A 228 13.75 -14.03 15.05
C THR A 228 14.06 -12.92 16.04
N HIS A 229 13.02 -12.41 16.69
CA HIS A 229 13.16 -11.51 17.84
C HIS A 229 13.45 -12.30 19.12
N ALA A 230 14.09 -11.67 20.11
CA ALA A 230 14.47 -12.26 21.38
C ALA A 230 13.33 -12.32 22.41
N ALA A 231 12.30 -11.48 22.24
CA ALA A 231 11.15 -11.42 23.15
C ALA A 231 10.38 -12.74 23.25
N ASP A 232 9.97 -13.09 24.46
CA ASP A 232 9.07 -14.21 24.75
C ASP A 232 7.61 -13.76 24.60
N LEU A 233 6.90 -14.37 23.66
CA LEU A 233 5.51 -14.01 23.37
C LEU A 233 4.49 -14.81 24.21
N SER A 234 4.94 -15.76 25.04
CA SER A 234 4.05 -16.66 25.78
C SER A 234 3.16 -15.96 26.81
N ALA A 235 3.55 -14.77 27.26
CA ALA A 235 2.82 -13.96 28.23
C ALA A 235 1.95 -12.85 27.59
N VAL A 236 2.01 -12.67 26.28
CA VAL A 236 1.21 -11.65 25.58
C VAL A 236 -0.22 -12.18 25.42
N GLY A 237 -1.19 -11.53 26.06
CA GLY A 237 -2.57 -12.00 25.95
C GLY A 237 -3.62 -11.21 26.74
N PRO A 238 -4.89 -11.64 26.67
CA PRO A 238 -5.33 -12.92 26.07
C PRO A 238 -5.24 -12.97 24.54
N VAL A 239 -5.25 -11.80 23.89
CA VAL A 239 -5.07 -11.66 22.44
C VAL A 239 -3.68 -11.09 22.16
N LEU A 240 -2.92 -11.76 21.28
CA LEU A 240 -1.66 -11.27 20.75
C LEU A 240 -1.93 -10.52 19.45
N TYR A 241 -1.61 -9.24 19.41
CA TYR A 241 -1.67 -8.42 18.21
C TYR A 241 -0.27 -8.26 17.63
N VAL A 242 -0.16 -8.43 16.31
CA VAL A 242 1.06 -8.18 15.54
C VAL A 242 0.73 -7.21 14.42
N ARG A 243 1.57 -6.19 14.26
CA ARG A 243 1.63 -5.30 13.10
C ARG A 243 3.01 -5.37 12.49
N MET A 244 3.09 -5.45 11.18
CA MET A 244 4.31 -5.23 10.43
C MET A 244 3.98 -4.49 9.15
N TRP A 245 4.85 -3.59 8.73
CA TRP A 245 4.86 -3.14 7.35
C TRP A 245 5.69 -4.12 6.54
N VAL A 246 5.11 -4.64 5.46
CA VAL A 246 5.74 -5.64 4.60
C VAL A 246 5.75 -5.14 3.15
N ARG A 247 6.89 -5.27 2.50
CA ARG A 247 7.06 -5.03 1.06
C ARG A 247 7.67 -6.26 0.45
N HIS A 248 7.28 -6.64 -0.75
CA HIS A 248 7.90 -7.76 -1.47
C HIS A 248 7.91 -7.53 -2.98
N THR A 249 8.75 -8.25 -3.71
CA THR A 249 8.98 -8.02 -5.15
C THR A 249 8.19 -8.95 -6.07
N THR A 250 7.70 -10.08 -5.57
CA THR A 250 7.11 -11.13 -6.40
C THR A 250 5.70 -11.42 -5.93
N ALA A 251 4.75 -11.46 -6.86
CA ALA A 251 3.39 -11.82 -6.52
C ALA A 251 3.35 -13.21 -5.86
N LEU A 252 2.51 -13.38 -4.84
CA LEU A 252 2.39 -14.65 -4.13
C LEU A 252 2.16 -15.79 -5.13
N PRO A 253 2.94 -16.89 -5.07
CA PRO A 253 2.85 -17.94 -6.07
C PRO A 253 1.63 -18.84 -5.83
N VAL A 254 1.42 -19.76 -6.78
CA VAL A 254 0.45 -20.86 -6.60
C VAL A 254 0.91 -21.86 -5.53
N SER A 255 2.23 -22.03 -5.39
CA SER A 255 2.85 -22.89 -4.38
C SER A 255 2.77 -22.26 -2.98
N HIS A 256 2.76 -23.10 -1.95
CA HIS A 256 2.85 -22.63 -0.57
C HIS A 256 4.21 -21.97 -0.30
N VAL A 257 4.18 -20.73 0.18
CA VAL A 257 5.31 -19.99 0.75
C VAL A 257 4.94 -19.46 2.13
N THR A 258 5.93 -19.25 2.99
CA THR A 258 5.76 -18.68 4.34
C THR A 258 6.71 -17.50 4.51
N PHE A 259 6.22 -16.38 5.02
CA PHE A 259 7.05 -15.20 5.31
C PHE A 259 6.97 -14.73 6.78
N VAL A 260 6.02 -15.26 7.55
CA VAL A 260 6.02 -15.17 9.03
C VAL A 260 5.94 -16.57 9.62
N SER A 261 6.85 -16.89 10.54
CA SER A 261 6.84 -18.14 11.31
C SER A 261 6.71 -17.81 12.80
N ILE A 262 5.71 -18.41 13.43
CA ILE A 262 5.34 -18.16 14.83
C ILE A 262 5.40 -19.51 15.56
N PRO A 263 6.53 -19.87 16.19
CA PRO A 263 6.62 -21.06 17.02
C PRO A 263 5.49 -21.10 18.05
N ASP A 264 4.82 -22.25 18.14
CA ASP A 264 3.61 -22.42 18.95
C ASP A 264 3.79 -23.59 19.92
N SER A 265 3.76 -23.29 21.22
CA SER A 265 3.91 -24.29 22.28
C SER A 265 2.74 -25.29 22.32
N ALA A 266 1.54 -24.90 21.88
CA ALA A 266 0.38 -25.79 21.74
C ALA A 266 0.55 -26.81 20.59
N GLN A 267 1.58 -26.62 19.76
CA GLN A 267 1.96 -27.50 18.65
C GLN A 267 3.33 -28.16 18.87
N GLY A 268 3.82 -28.19 20.11
CA GLY A 268 5.12 -28.77 20.44
C GLY A 268 6.30 -27.98 19.86
N GLY A 269 6.12 -26.67 19.63
CA GLY A 269 7.13 -25.78 19.07
C GLY A 269 7.08 -25.66 17.54
N ARG A 270 6.25 -26.44 16.85
CA ARG A 270 5.95 -26.27 15.42
C ARG A 270 5.27 -24.94 15.17
N ALA A 271 5.47 -24.37 13.99
CA ALA A 271 5.03 -23.03 13.67
C ALA A 271 3.56 -22.95 13.27
N LEU A 272 2.90 -21.92 13.77
CA LEU A 272 1.83 -21.24 13.06
C LEU A 272 2.49 -20.32 12.02
N ARG A 273 2.04 -20.38 10.76
CA ARG A 273 2.70 -19.74 9.61
C ARG A 273 1.76 -18.77 8.93
N VAL A 274 2.26 -17.60 8.55
CA VAL A 274 1.60 -16.67 7.62
C VAL A 274 2.40 -16.63 6.34
N GLY A 275 1.70 -16.71 5.22
CA GLY A 275 2.32 -16.89 3.93
C GLY A 275 1.36 -16.66 2.79
N GLY A 276 1.62 -17.34 1.68
CA GLY A 276 0.76 -17.31 0.51
C GLY A 276 0.65 -18.66 -0.17
N GLN A 277 -0.47 -18.86 -0.85
CA GLN A 277 -0.72 -19.98 -1.76
C GLN A 277 -1.85 -19.58 -2.70
N ASN A 278 -1.85 -20.12 -3.92
CA ASN A 278 -2.85 -19.77 -4.94
C ASN A 278 -3.01 -18.25 -5.17
N GLY A 279 -1.94 -17.48 -5.02
CA GLY A 279 -1.95 -16.03 -5.22
C GLY A 279 -2.55 -15.21 -4.08
N ALA A 280 -2.95 -15.84 -2.97
CA ALA A 280 -3.57 -15.15 -1.84
C ALA A 280 -2.85 -15.45 -0.51
N LEU A 281 -3.01 -14.54 0.44
CA LEU A 281 -2.54 -14.69 1.82
C LEU A 281 -3.20 -15.91 2.46
N GLN A 282 -2.43 -16.61 3.29
CA GLN A 282 -2.95 -17.73 4.08
C GLN A 282 -2.26 -17.83 5.43
N TRP A 283 -3.00 -18.40 6.38
CA TRP A 283 -2.43 -19.10 7.51
C TRP A 283 -2.20 -20.56 7.17
N ASN A 284 -1.17 -21.15 7.75
CA ASN A 284 -0.94 -22.58 7.74
C ASN A 284 -0.45 -23.05 9.13
N ARG A 285 -0.84 -24.24 9.55
CA ARG A 285 -0.24 -24.91 10.72
C ARG A 285 0.72 -25.99 10.27
N GLU A 286 1.96 -25.90 10.71
CA GLU A 286 2.97 -26.92 10.40
C GLU A 286 2.62 -28.30 10.97
N SER A 287 1.88 -28.36 12.08
CA SER A 287 1.61 -29.64 12.75
C SER A 287 0.66 -30.58 12.00
N ASP A 288 -0.31 -30.04 11.25
CA ASP A 288 -1.36 -30.80 10.55
C ASP A 288 -1.60 -30.32 9.11
N ASP A 289 -0.83 -29.35 8.63
CA ASP A 289 -0.90 -28.71 7.31
C ASP A 289 -2.28 -28.10 6.99
N ALA A 290 -3.09 -27.82 8.02
CA ALA A 290 -4.34 -27.11 7.83
C ALA A 290 -4.07 -25.69 7.35
N THR A 291 -4.96 -25.19 6.49
CA THR A 291 -4.88 -23.82 5.94
C THR A 291 -6.12 -23.03 6.34
N LEU A 292 -5.94 -21.73 6.54
CA LEU A 292 -7.03 -20.77 6.70
C LEU A 292 -6.75 -19.61 5.72
N PRO A 293 -7.64 -19.34 4.75
CA PRO A 293 -8.77 -20.19 4.42
C PRO A 293 -8.30 -21.55 3.88
N ALA A 294 -9.22 -22.51 3.86
CA ALA A 294 -9.06 -23.74 3.11
C ALA A 294 -8.76 -23.39 1.64
N GLN A 295 -7.86 -24.15 1.02
CA GLN A 295 -7.43 -23.96 -0.38
C GLN A 295 -8.48 -24.45 -1.40
N SER A 296 -9.75 -24.12 -1.16
CA SER A 296 -10.87 -24.27 -2.08
C SER A 296 -11.05 -22.98 -2.89
N PRO A 297 -11.75 -23.00 -4.04
CA PRO A 297 -12.09 -21.77 -4.76
C PRO A 297 -12.85 -20.75 -3.90
N ALA A 298 -13.73 -21.21 -3.01
CA ALA A 298 -14.51 -20.33 -2.13
C ALA A 298 -13.64 -19.69 -1.05
N GLY A 299 -12.76 -20.48 -0.42
CA GLY A 299 -11.84 -20.01 0.60
C GLY A 299 -10.84 -19.00 0.03
N VAL A 300 -10.14 -19.35 -1.05
CA VAL A 300 -9.15 -18.48 -1.69
C VAL A 300 -9.78 -17.15 -2.15
N ALA A 301 -11.01 -17.17 -2.68
CA ALA A 301 -11.71 -15.95 -3.10
C ALA A 301 -12.11 -15.02 -1.95
N LEU A 302 -12.09 -15.50 -0.70
CA LEU A 302 -12.31 -14.68 0.50
C LEU A 302 -11.00 -14.15 1.10
N SER A 303 -9.84 -14.58 0.59
CA SER A 303 -8.56 -14.00 0.96
C SER A 303 -8.14 -12.89 -0.01
N SER A 304 -6.98 -12.30 0.21
CA SER A 304 -6.43 -11.22 -0.60
C SER A 304 -5.02 -11.56 -1.09
N PRO A 305 -4.61 -11.14 -2.30
CA PRO A 305 -3.18 -11.05 -2.62
C PRO A 305 -2.47 -10.09 -1.65
N LEU A 306 -1.16 -10.24 -1.54
CA LEU A 306 -0.29 -9.22 -0.95
C LEU A 306 0.29 -8.36 -2.09
N PRO A 307 -0.04 -7.06 -2.18
CA PRO A 307 0.48 -6.20 -3.24
C PRO A 307 2.02 -6.14 -3.26
N THR A 308 2.61 -6.15 -4.45
CA THR A 308 4.06 -6.04 -4.65
C THR A 308 4.53 -4.61 -4.72
N ASP A 309 5.83 -4.40 -4.51
CA ASP A 309 6.55 -3.14 -4.75
C ASP A 309 6.02 -1.89 -4.02
N GLY A 310 5.24 -2.09 -2.96
CA GLY A 310 4.78 -1.08 -2.02
C GLY A 310 4.69 -1.64 -0.61
N TRP A 311 4.86 -0.78 0.39
CA TRP A 311 4.69 -1.14 1.79
C TRP A 311 3.22 -1.37 2.12
N GLN A 312 2.94 -2.52 2.71
CA GLN A 312 1.62 -2.94 3.13
C GLN A 312 1.61 -3.15 4.63
N CYS A 313 0.68 -2.51 5.33
CA CYS A 313 0.49 -2.77 6.75
C CYS A 313 -0.26 -4.09 6.92
N LEU A 314 0.45 -5.17 7.24
CA LEU A 314 -0.14 -6.47 7.55
C LEU A 314 -0.29 -6.61 9.06
N ARG A 315 -1.51 -6.91 9.50
CA ARG A 315 -1.84 -7.07 10.91
C ARG A 315 -2.56 -8.37 11.18
N PHE A 316 -2.35 -8.93 12.36
CA PHE A 316 -3.17 -10.04 12.82
C PHE A 316 -3.32 -10.07 14.33
N ALA A 317 -4.41 -10.69 14.76
CA ALA A 317 -4.74 -10.96 16.14
C ALA A 317 -4.87 -12.47 16.35
N VAL A 318 -4.25 -12.97 17.41
CA VAL A 318 -4.32 -14.38 17.83
C VAL A 318 -4.89 -14.43 19.24
N ASP A 319 -6.16 -14.81 19.37
CA ASP A 319 -6.77 -15.07 20.66
C ASP A 319 -6.27 -16.42 21.19
N THR A 320 -5.36 -16.37 22.15
CA THR A 320 -4.76 -17.57 22.73
C THR A 320 -5.71 -18.33 23.66
N SER A 321 -6.85 -17.73 24.04
CA SER A 321 -7.86 -18.32 24.90
C SER A 321 -8.95 -19.04 24.11
N ALA A 322 -9.51 -18.37 23.10
CA ALA A 322 -10.61 -18.88 22.28
C ALA A 322 -10.14 -19.55 20.98
N GLY A 323 -8.89 -19.29 20.56
CA GLY A 323 -8.36 -19.76 19.29
C GLY A 323 -8.84 -18.96 18.08
N HIS A 324 -9.47 -17.81 18.31
CA HIS A 324 -9.91 -16.92 17.25
C HIS A 324 -8.71 -16.26 16.56
N LEU A 325 -8.85 -16.05 15.25
CA LEU A 325 -7.86 -15.38 14.42
C LEU A 325 -8.54 -14.29 13.63
N ASP A 326 -7.85 -13.16 13.50
CA ASP A 326 -8.21 -12.10 12.58
C ASP A 326 -6.96 -11.61 11.86
N THR A 327 -7.10 -11.26 10.59
CA THR A 327 -6.02 -10.69 9.77
C THR A 327 -6.54 -9.50 9.00
N TRP A 328 -5.73 -8.46 8.90
CA TRP A 328 -6.04 -7.23 8.16
C TRP A 328 -4.89 -6.86 7.23
N LEU A 329 -5.25 -6.28 6.09
CA LEU A 329 -4.32 -5.59 5.20
C LEU A 329 -4.75 -4.12 5.16
N GLY A 330 -3.89 -3.23 5.66
CA GLY A 330 -4.32 -1.90 6.07
C GLY A 330 -5.39 -2.00 7.16
N ASP A 331 -6.49 -1.27 6.99
CA ASP A 331 -7.67 -1.30 7.88
C ASP A 331 -8.75 -2.31 7.48
N GLU A 332 -8.56 -3.00 6.35
CA GLU A 332 -9.53 -3.97 5.86
C GLU A 332 -9.26 -5.36 6.42
N ARG A 333 -10.27 -5.94 7.08
CA ARG A 333 -10.20 -7.33 7.54
C ARG A 333 -10.30 -8.27 6.34
N ILE A 334 -9.43 -9.26 6.26
CA ILE A 334 -9.48 -10.29 5.22
C ILE A 334 -10.48 -11.37 5.64
N PRO A 335 -11.65 -11.52 4.98
CA PRO A 335 -12.71 -12.42 5.45
C PRO A 335 -12.30 -13.89 5.54
N GLY A 336 -11.48 -14.39 4.61
CA GLY A 336 -11.01 -15.77 4.58
C GLY A 336 -9.96 -16.08 5.65
N LEU A 337 -9.38 -15.06 6.28
CA LEU A 337 -8.37 -15.18 7.35
C LEU A 337 -8.95 -14.83 8.73
N HIS A 338 -10.27 -14.96 8.85
CA HIS A 338 -11.01 -14.85 10.08
C HIS A 338 -11.41 -16.25 10.55
N ALA A 339 -11.15 -16.57 11.81
CA ALA A 339 -11.65 -17.77 12.46
C ALA A 339 -12.33 -17.37 13.77
N ASP A 340 -13.64 -17.60 13.87
CA ASP A 340 -14.49 -17.20 15.00
C ASP A 340 -14.96 -18.38 15.86
N GLY A 341 -14.43 -19.58 15.59
CA GLY A 341 -14.82 -20.81 16.25
C GLY A 341 -16.08 -21.47 15.68
N VAL A 342 -16.71 -20.92 14.63
CA VAL A 342 -17.88 -21.48 13.96
C VAL A 342 -17.50 -22.03 12.57
N PRO A 343 -17.43 -23.37 12.41
CA PRO A 343 -17.04 -23.97 11.14
C PRO A 343 -17.92 -23.58 9.96
N THR A 344 -17.31 -22.94 8.98
CA THR A 344 -17.81 -22.65 7.65
C THR A 344 -17.15 -23.60 6.65
N GLN A 345 -17.98 -24.38 5.96
CA GLN A 345 -17.53 -25.33 4.96
C GLN A 345 -16.70 -24.62 3.87
N ASP A 346 -15.61 -25.26 3.44
CA ASP A 346 -14.70 -24.78 2.39
C ASP A 346 -13.97 -23.45 2.70
N VAL A 347 -14.09 -22.93 3.93
CA VAL A 347 -13.39 -21.70 4.39
C VAL A 347 -12.52 -21.99 5.61
N ASP A 348 -13.06 -22.40 6.74
CA ASP A 348 -12.28 -22.58 7.98
C ASP A 348 -12.59 -23.90 8.70
N GLN A 349 -13.50 -24.72 8.17
CA GLN A 349 -13.87 -26.02 8.75
C GLN A 349 -12.66 -26.92 8.98
N GLN A 350 -11.70 -26.96 8.04
CA GLN A 350 -10.45 -27.72 8.21
C GLN A 350 -9.61 -27.13 9.36
N TRP A 351 -9.51 -25.81 9.42
CA TRP A 351 -8.75 -25.11 10.46
C TRP A 351 -9.32 -25.40 11.85
N LEU A 352 -10.64 -25.28 12.00
CA LEU A 352 -11.39 -25.43 13.25
C LEU A 352 -11.63 -26.89 13.67
N ALA A 353 -11.22 -27.87 12.84
CA ALA A 353 -11.23 -29.29 13.24
C ALA A 353 -10.31 -29.57 14.44
N ARG A 354 -9.35 -28.67 14.72
CA ARG A 354 -8.48 -28.72 15.90
C ARG A 354 -8.99 -27.72 16.95
N GLY A 355 -9.36 -28.21 18.13
CA GLY A 355 -9.88 -27.38 19.22
C GLY A 355 -8.83 -26.74 20.15
N THR A 356 -7.53 -26.93 19.89
CA THR A 356 -6.47 -26.36 20.73
C THR A 356 -6.10 -24.96 20.22
N ALA A 357 -6.37 -23.94 21.03
CA ALA A 357 -6.00 -22.56 20.74
C ALA A 357 -4.47 -22.38 20.60
N PRO A 358 -4.00 -21.50 19.69
CA PRO A 358 -2.57 -21.23 19.54
C PRO A 358 -1.94 -20.64 20.81
N ARG A 359 -0.67 -20.96 21.04
CA ARG A 359 0.16 -20.41 22.12
C ARG A 359 1.52 -19.96 21.56
N PRO A 360 1.54 -18.82 20.81
CA PRO A 360 2.75 -18.23 20.26
C PRO A 360 3.84 -18.03 21.32
N THR A 361 5.10 -18.33 20.96
CA THR A 361 6.24 -18.13 21.86
C THR A 361 7.32 -17.21 21.27
N ALA A 362 7.35 -17.04 19.96
CA ALA A 362 8.30 -16.18 19.27
C ALA A 362 7.74 -15.66 17.95
N LEU A 363 8.36 -14.61 17.40
CA LEU A 363 8.09 -14.09 16.07
C LEU A 363 9.35 -14.26 15.20
N ARG A 364 9.16 -14.80 14.00
CA ARG A 364 10.19 -14.90 12.96
C ARG A 364 9.68 -14.29 11.66
N LEU A 365 10.45 -13.40 11.08
CA LEU A 365 10.15 -12.70 9.82
C LEU A 365 11.14 -13.17 8.76
N GLY A 366 10.67 -13.54 7.57
CA GLY A 366 11.56 -14.07 6.55
C GLY A 366 10.88 -14.67 5.35
N TRP A 367 11.45 -15.76 4.84
CA TRP A 367 10.93 -16.47 3.68
C TRP A 367 11.27 -17.97 3.72
N GLU A 368 10.29 -18.81 3.41
CA GLU A 368 10.41 -20.26 3.24
C GLU A 368 9.56 -20.70 2.04
N SER A 369 10.14 -21.54 1.19
CA SER A 369 9.45 -22.21 0.10
C SER A 369 10.03 -23.61 -0.13
N TYR A 370 9.18 -24.59 -0.41
CA TYR A 370 9.61 -25.97 -0.67
C TYR A 370 9.99 -26.24 -2.13
N ALA A 371 9.43 -25.49 -3.08
CA ALA A 371 9.54 -25.84 -4.50
C ALA A 371 9.87 -24.64 -5.40
N THR A 372 9.11 -23.55 -5.32
CA THR A 372 9.19 -22.37 -6.20
C THR A 372 8.82 -21.09 -5.46
N GLY A 373 9.14 -19.93 -6.03
CA GLY A 373 8.84 -18.64 -5.42
C GLY A 373 10.05 -18.11 -4.67
N ASP A 374 11.11 -17.80 -5.39
CA ASP A 374 12.11 -16.85 -4.92
C ASP A 374 11.40 -15.50 -4.72
N ASP A 375 11.76 -14.78 -3.66
CA ASP A 375 11.27 -13.43 -3.46
C ASP A 375 12.26 -12.62 -2.62
N THR A 376 12.19 -11.31 -2.74
CA THR A 376 12.81 -10.39 -1.79
C THR A 376 11.70 -9.73 -1.00
N VAL A 377 11.74 -9.89 0.32
CA VAL A 377 10.76 -9.34 1.25
C VAL A 377 11.45 -8.41 2.24
N TRP A 378 10.84 -7.27 2.50
CA TRP A 378 11.25 -6.34 3.53
C TRP A 378 10.20 -6.27 4.62
N PHE A 379 10.64 -6.13 5.86
CA PHE A 379 9.81 -5.92 7.03
C PHE A 379 10.27 -4.66 7.76
N ASP A 380 9.30 -3.87 8.20
CA ASP A 380 9.56 -2.65 8.94
C ASP A 380 8.48 -2.39 9.98
N ASP A 381 8.78 -1.49 10.93
CA ASP A 381 7.86 -0.98 11.95
C ASP A 381 7.08 -2.09 12.68
N VAL A 382 7.79 -3.15 13.04
CA VAL A 382 7.22 -4.36 13.63
C VAL A 382 6.81 -4.08 15.06
N ALA A 383 5.57 -4.38 15.40
CA ALA A 383 5.02 -4.23 16.72
C ALA A 383 4.26 -5.48 17.17
N VAL A 384 4.47 -5.92 18.41
CA VAL A 384 3.75 -7.05 19.02
C VAL A 384 3.31 -6.70 20.43
N GLY A 385 2.02 -6.79 20.73
CA GLY A 385 1.47 -6.40 22.03
C GLY A 385 0.15 -7.10 22.36
N SER A 386 -0.40 -6.77 23.52
CA SER A 386 -1.70 -7.29 23.99
C SER A 386 -2.89 -6.38 23.64
N GLU A 387 -2.61 -5.21 23.07
CA GLU A 387 -3.61 -4.23 22.64
C GLU A 387 -3.60 -4.12 21.11
N PRO A 388 -4.73 -3.75 20.47
CA PRO A 388 -4.78 -3.51 19.03
C PRO A 388 -3.74 -2.49 18.57
N ILE A 389 -3.00 -2.81 17.51
CA ILE A 389 -2.00 -1.92 16.91
C ILE A 389 -2.49 -1.48 15.53
N GLY A 390 -2.46 -0.17 15.29
CA GLY A 390 -2.89 0.47 14.05
C GLY A 390 -1.88 0.32 12.91
N CYS A 391 -2.39 0.53 11.70
CA CYS A 391 -1.65 1.31 10.71
C CYS A 391 -1.90 2.79 11.05
#